data_AF-A0A919XR95-F1
#
_entry.id   AF-A0A919XR95-F1
#
_cell.length_a   1.000
_cell.length_b   1.000
_cell.length_c   1.000
_cell.angle_alpha   90.00
_cell.angle_beta   90.00
_cell.angle_gamma   90.00
#
_symmetry.space_group_name_H-M   'P 1'
#
loop_
_entity.id
_entity.type
_entity.pdbx_description
1 polymer ?
#
loop_
_entity_poly.entity_id
_entity_poly.type
_entity_poly.pdbx_seq_one_letter_code
_entity_poly.pdbx_strand_id
1 'polypeptide(L)'
;MKRTAIGITFLTIGTFICLSIINLAYKLLPIMSVWRGHKLWFAIFGANDISNADSLFLGIPFTIGSILFILGVVILSCELFNLLNKR
;
A
#
# COMPACT_ATOMS: atom_id res chain seq x y z
N MET A 1 21.95 -12.57 4.38
CA MET A 1 22.55 -11.31 3.89
C MET A 1 21.98 -10.88 2.53
N LYS A 2 22.18 -11.63 1.43
CA LYS A 2 21.60 -11.24 0.12
C LYS A 2 20.07 -11.27 0.11
N ARG A 3 19.46 -12.28 0.73
CA ARG A 3 17.99 -12.42 0.86
C ARG A 3 17.38 -11.34 1.76
N THR A 4 18.11 -10.96 2.80
CA THR A 4 17.71 -9.93 3.76
C THR A 4 17.67 -8.57 3.11
N ALA A 5 18.68 -8.23 2.30
CA ALA A 5 18.68 -7.01 1.49
C ALA A 5 17.47 -6.95 0.54
N ILE A 6 17.17 -8.05 -0.17
CA ILE A 6 16.01 -8.13 -1.08
C ILE A 6 14.69 -7.92 -0.33
N GLY A 7 14.52 -8.58 0.82
CA GLY A 7 13.33 -8.43 1.65
C GLY A 7 13.14 -7.01 2.17
N ILE A 8 14.22 -6.36 2.62
CA ILE A 8 14.20 -4.96 3.06
C ILE A 8 13.81 -4.05 1.89
N THR A 9 14.41 -4.22 0.71
CA THR A 9 14.11 -3.39 -0.46
C THR A 9 12.64 -3.49 -0.88
N PHE A 10 12.06 -4.70 -0.91
CA PHE A 10 10.64 -4.85 -1.24
C PHE A 10 9.72 -4.24 -0.18
N LEU A 11 10.06 -4.43 1.10
CA LEU A 11 9.30 -3.85 2.20
C LEU A 11 9.33 -2.32 2.13
N THR A 12 10.50 -1.70 1.96
CA THR A 12 10.64 -0.25 1.93
C THR A 12 9.93 0.36 0.73
N ILE A 13 10.10 -0.20 -0.47
CA ILE A 13 9.41 0.28 -1.68
C ILE A 13 7.90 0.14 -1.54
N GLY A 14 7.41 -1.02 -1.08
CA GLY A 14 5.98 -1.25 -0.85
C GLY A 14 5.38 -0.27 0.16
N THR A 15 6.07 -0.04 1.29
CA THR A 15 5.63 0.97 2.28
C THR A 15 5.61 2.38 1.70
N PHE A 16 6.62 2.77 0.92
CA PHE A 16 6.72 4.11 0.37
C PHE A 16 5.60 4.42 -0.61
N ILE A 17 5.25 3.45 -1.48
CA ILE A 17 4.12 3.55 -2.40
C ILE A 17 2.81 3.69 -1.62
N CYS A 18 2.56 2.80 -0.66
CA CYS A 18 1.32 2.82 0.11
C CYS A 18 1.16 4.12 0.92
N LEU A 19 2.20 4.55 1.63
CA LEU A 19 2.17 5.77 2.43
C LEU A 19 2.01 7.03 1.59
N SER A 20 2.66 7.10 0.41
CA SER A 20 2.50 8.22 -0.51
C SER A 20 1.06 8.34 -1.00
N ILE A 21 0.42 7.22 -1.34
CA ILE A 21 -0.96 7.18 -1.80
C ILE A 21 -1.92 7.55 -0.66
N ILE A 22 -1.71 7.01 0.55
CA ILE A 22 -2.53 7.36 1.73
C ILE A 22 -2.42 8.86 2.03
N ASN A 23 -1.22 9.43 1.99
CA ASN A 23 -1.00 10.86 2.24
C ASN A 23 -1.69 11.73 1.18
N LEU A 24 -1.63 11.33 -0.08
CA LEU A 24 -2.31 12.03 -1.16
C LEU A 24 -3.84 11.94 -1.03
N ALA A 25 -4.37 10.76 -0.70
CA ALA A 25 -5.79 10.56 -0.42
C ALA A 25 -6.25 11.40 0.78
N TYR A 26 -5.44 11.48 1.84
CA TYR A 26 -5.74 12.30 3.03
C TYR A 26 -5.89 13.78 2.69
N LYS A 27 -5.04 14.31 1.81
CA LYS A 27 -5.13 15.70 1.33
C LYS A 27 -6.37 15.97 0.47
N LEU A 28 -6.92 14.95 -0.17
CA LEU A 28 -8.14 15.07 -0.98
C LEU A 28 -9.42 15.06 -0.11
N LEU A 29 -9.39 14.42 1.06
CA LEU A 29 -10.54 14.30 1.97
C LEU A 29 -11.30 15.62 2.26
N PRO A 30 -10.66 16.77 2.55
CA PRO A 30 -11.39 18.01 2.84
C PRO A 30 -12.07 18.63 1.61
N ILE A 31 -11.63 18.29 0.39
CA ILE A 31 -12.12 18.88 -0.86
C ILE A 31 -13.24 18.00 -1.47
N MET A 32 -13.26 16.70 -1.17
CA MET A 32 -14.28 15.77 -1.67
C MET A 32 -15.69 16.18 -1.23
N SER A 33 -16.55 16.37 -2.23
CA SER A 33 -17.96 16.71 -2.06
C SER A 33 -18.87 15.47 -2.07
N VAL A 34 -18.51 14.44 -2.82
CA VAL A 34 -19.28 13.20 -2.99
C VAL A 34 -18.40 11.98 -2.68
N TRP A 35 -18.88 11.08 -1.83
CA TRP A 35 -18.22 9.80 -1.55
C TRP A 35 -19.24 8.71 -1.23
N ARG A 36 -18.83 7.45 -1.39
CA ARG A 36 -19.61 6.28 -0.98
C ARG A 36 -18.82 5.43 -0.01
N GLY A 37 -19.45 5.06 1.11
CA GLY A 37 -18.80 4.25 2.14
C GLY A 37 -17.65 4.98 2.83
N HIS A 38 -16.51 4.31 3.01
CA HIS A 38 -15.40 4.85 3.78
C HIS A 38 -14.56 5.84 2.97
N LYS A 39 -14.57 7.11 3.39
CA LYS A 39 -14.06 8.26 2.62
C LYS A 39 -12.63 8.09 2.09
N LEU A 40 -11.71 7.58 2.93
CA LEU A 40 -10.31 7.35 2.55
C LEU A 40 -10.16 6.27 1.46
N TRP A 41 -10.86 5.14 1.63
CA TRP A 41 -10.81 4.04 0.66
C TRP A 41 -11.48 4.43 -0.65
N PHE A 42 -12.57 5.20 -0.58
CA PHE A 42 -13.21 5.78 -1.75
C PHE A 42 -12.26 6.76 -2.47
N ALA A 43 -11.51 7.60 -1.75
CA ALA A 43 -10.53 8.49 -2.35
C ALA A 43 -9.43 7.72 -3.11
N ILE A 44 -8.99 6.56 -2.60
CA ILE A 44 -7.95 5.73 -3.23
C ILE A 44 -8.50 4.93 -4.41
N PHE A 45 -9.59 4.19 -4.22
CA PHE A 45 -10.10 3.22 -5.21
C PHE A 45 -11.14 3.81 -6.17
N GLY A 46 -11.83 4.87 -5.76
CA GLY A 46 -12.91 5.47 -6.52
C GLY A 46 -14.14 4.57 -6.63
N ALA A 47 -15.11 5.03 -7.41
CA ALA A 47 -16.28 4.27 -7.79
C ALA A 47 -16.70 4.65 -9.20
N ASN A 48 -16.81 3.65 -10.09
CA ASN A 48 -17.07 3.86 -11.52
C ASN A 48 -18.54 4.18 -11.82
N ASP A 49 -19.44 3.96 -10.86
CA ASP A 49 -20.88 4.19 -10.96
C ASP A 49 -21.29 5.63 -10.60
N ILE A 50 -20.36 6.46 -10.11
CA ILE A 50 -20.64 7.84 -9.70
C ILE A 50 -20.08 8.81 -10.73
N SER A 51 -20.97 9.54 -11.41
CA SER A 51 -20.59 10.68 -12.24
C SER A 51 -19.96 11.77 -11.38
N ASN A 52 -18.78 12.27 -11.74
CA ASN A 52 -17.99 13.24 -10.97
C ASN A 52 -17.48 12.71 -9.62
N ALA A 53 -17.04 11.45 -9.55
CA ALA A 53 -16.37 10.94 -8.36
C ALA A 53 -15.05 11.69 -8.09
N ASP A 54 -14.99 12.43 -6.97
CA ASP A 54 -13.79 13.13 -6.49
C ASP A 54 -12.75 12.13 -5.94
N SER A 55 -12.23 11.22 -6.78
CA SER A 55 -11.29 10.18 -6.36
C SER A 55 -10.01 10.17 -7.19
N LEU A 56 -8.95 9.61 -6.62
CA LEU A 56 -7.65 9.52 -7.24
C LEU A 56 -7.53 8.33 -8.21
N PHE A 57 -8.39 7.31 -8.09
CA PHE A 57 -8.31 6.07 -8.86
C PHE A 57 -6.92 5.39 -8.81
N LEU A 58 -6.18 5.59 -7.71
CA LEU A 58 -4.87 4.99 -7.45
C LEU A 58 -4.98 3.60 -6.77
N GLY A 59 -6.12 2.93 -6.90
CA GLY A 59 -6.34 1.59 -6.35
C GLY A 59 -5.37 0.53 -6.88
N ILE A 60 -5.08 0.55 -8.18
CA ILE A 60 -4.11 -0.38 -8.81
C ILE A 60 -2.70 -0.20 -8.22
N PRO A 61 -2.08 1.01 -8.26
CA PRO A 61 -0.76 1.19 -7.68
C PRO A 61 -0.72 0.95 -6.17
N PHE A 62 -1.81 1.22 -5.44
CA PHE A 62 -1.92 0.87 -4.02
C PHE A 62 -1.87 -0.65 -3.80
N THR A 63 -2.59 -1.41 -4.61
CA THR A 63 -2.62 -2.88 -4.53
C THR A 63 -1.23 -3.47 -4.84
N ILE A 64 -0.55 -2.96 -5.87
CA ILE A 64 0.82 -3.38 -6.20
C ILE A 64 1.78 -3.08 -5.03
N GLY A 65 1.69 -1.88 -4.44
CA GLY A 65 2.49 -1.51 -3.27
C GLY A 65 2.24 -2.44 -2.07
N SER A 66 0.98 -2.82 -1.84
CA SER A 66 0.61 -3.75 -0.77
C SER A 66 1.18 -5.15 -1.01
N ILE A 67 1.15 -5.66 -2.24
CA ILE A 67 1.75 -6.95 -2.60
C ILE A 67 3.27 -6.92 -2.34
N LEU A 68 3.97 -5.86 -2.76
CA LEU A 68 5.40 -5.70 -2.52
C LEU A 68 5.73 -5.67 -1.03
N PHE A 69 4.92 -4.97 -0.24
CA PHE A 69 5.06 -4.93 1.21
C PHE A 69 4.93 -6.34 1.83
N ILE A 70 3.87 -7.06 1.48
CA ILE A 70 3.63 -8.42 1.99
C ILE A 70 4.77 -9.36 1.59
N LEU A 71 5.23 -9.33 0.34
CA LEU A 71 6.37 -10.13 -0.12
C LEU A 71 7.65 -9.83 0.66
N GLY A 72 7.95 -8.54 0.90
CA GLY A 72 9.08 -8.13 1.73
C GLY A 72 9.00 -8.69 3.15
N VAL A 73 7.83 -8.60 3.78
CA VAL A 73 7.58 -9.16 5.13
C VAL A 73 7.75 -10.67 5.16
N VAL A 74 7.21 -11.39 4.17
CA VAL A 74 7.32 -12.86 4.08
C VAL A 74 8.79 -13.28 3.95
N ILE A 75 9.56 -12.64 3.07
CA ILE A 75 10.99 -12.94 2.89
C ILE A 75 11.76 -12.72 4.19
N LEU A 76 11.54 -11.60 4.86
CA LEU A 76 12.22 -11.27 6.11
C LEU A 76 11.84 -12.21 7.26
N SER A 77 10.56 -12.56 7.36
CA SER A 77 10.07 -13.51 8.36
C SER A 77 10.69 -14.89 8.16
N CYS A 78 10.71 -15.39 6.93
CA CYS A 78 11.36 -16.66 6.60
C CYS A 78 12.87 -16.65 6.91
N GLU A 79 13.58 -15.54 6.65
CA GLU A 79 14.99 -15.45 7.01
C GLU A 79 15.20 -15.39 8.53
N LEU A 80 14.33 -14.68 9.25
CA LEU A 80 14.37 -14.62 10.71
C LEU A 80 14.18 -16.01 11.34
N PHE A 81 13.17 -16.78 10.92
CA PHE A 81 12.95 -18.14 11.41
C PHE A 81 14.12 -19.07 11.09
N ASN A 82 14.71 -18.96 9.89
CA ASN A 82 15.89 -19.75 9.53
C ASN A 82 17.13 -19.39 10.36
N LEU A 83 17.30 -18.13 10.75
CA LEU A 83 18.38 -17.70 11.63
C LEU A 83 18.17 -18.20 13.06
N LEU A 84 16.93 -18.14 13.55
CA LEU A 84 16.57 -18.63 14.88
C LEU A 84 16.77 -20.14 15.01
N ASN A 85 16.38 -20.92 13.99
CA ASN A 85 16.53 -22.38 14.00
C ASN A 85 17.97 -22.89 13.80
N LYS A 86 18.91 -21.99 13.49
CA LYS A 86 20.34 -22.30 13.34
C LYS A 86 21.17 -21.97 14.59
N ARG A 87 20.58 -21.33 15.60
CA ARG A 87 21.17 -21.14 16.92
C ARG A 87 20.75 -22.27 17.85
#